data_AF-E2A6M0-F1
#
_entry.id   AF-E2A6M0-F1
#
_cell.length_a   1.000
_cell.length_b   1.000
_cell.length_c   1.000
_cell.angle_alpha   90.00
_cell.angle_beta   90.00
_cell.angle_gamma   90.00
#
_symmetry.space_group_name_H-M   'P 1'
#
loop_
_entity.id
_entity.type
_entity.pdbx_description
1 polymer ?
#
loop_
_entity_poly.entity_id
_entity_poly.type
_entity_poly.pdbx_seq_one_letter_code
_entity_poly.pdbx_strand_id
1 'polypeptide(L)'
;YDGMNSSTCIPNNIMANIKYAGYIIGGYLSTDVVNVGNLNVKNHTFTEAVYLSHGHIFDAFGDQELDGLVGLLSSKLYYGRITSVFDDMIKQGLVSSHILSFYLNRNTSADLGGKLIFGGSDPAYYEGDLTYIPVTNKKDLQFTIDSIQINDLILCERSCQAAIDPSLWQITGPRFDIAHI
;
A
#
# COMPACT_ATOMS: atom_id res chain seq x y z
N TYR A 1 -15.68 -8.53 9.24
CA TYR A 1 -16.36 -9.04 8.04
C TYR A 1 -17.08 -10.33 8.42
N ASP A 2 -18.30 -10.54 7.94
CA ASP A 2 -19.06 -11.79 8.16
C ASP A 2 -19.48 -12.35 6.79
N GLY A 3 -18.74 -13.35 6.33
CA GLY A 3 -18.97 -13.97 5.03
C GLY A 3 -20.30 -14.70 4.91
N MET A 4 -20.97 -15.05 6.02
CA MET A 4 -22.28 -15.71 5.96
C MET A 4 -23.40 -14.77 5.48
N ASN A 5 -23.20 -13.46 5.63
CA ASN A 5 -24.16 -12.45 5.18
C ASN A 5 -23.92 -11.98 3.73
N SER A 6 -22.92 -12.54 3.04
CA SER A 6 -22.62 -12.21 1.65
C SER A 6 -23.06 -13.33 0.72
N SER A 7 -23.92 -13.00 -0.25
CA SER A 7 -24.36 -13.95 -1.29
C SER A 7 -23.28 -14.27 -2.32
N THR A 8 -22.19 -13.51 -2.35
CA THR A 8 -21.07 -13.69 -3.29
C THR A 8 -19.81 -14.26 -2.63
N CYS A 9 -19.83 -14.41 -1.31
CA CYS A 9 -18.73 -15.00 -0.56
C CYS A 9 -18.54 -16.47 -0.92
N ILE A 10 -17.30 -16.80 -1.26
CA ILE A 10 -16.80 -18.15 -1.43
C ILE A 10 -15.83 -18.39 -0.26
N PRO A 11 -16.26 -19.08 0.80
CA PRO A 11 -15.42 -19.31 1.96
C PRO A 11 -14.22 -20.17 1.59
N ASN A 12 -13.04 -19.83 2.14
CA ASN A 12 -11.80 -20.53 1.84
C ASN A 12 -11.09 -20.91 3.16
N ASN A 13 -11.37 -22.11 3.66
CA ASN A 13 -10.88 -22.59 4.98
C ASN A 13 -9.35 -22.79 5.10
N ILE A 14 -8.56 -22.23 4.19
CA ILE A 14 -7.10 -22.17 4.27
C ILE A 14 -6.71 -21.14 5.32
N MET A 15 -5.99 -21.58 6.34
CA MET A 15 -5.42 -20.70 7.36
C MET A 15 -4.26 -19.89 6.79
N ALA A 16 -4.34 -18.56 6.87
CA ALA A 16 -3.30 -17.64 6.46
C ALA A 16 -2.58 -17.02 7.66
N ASN A 17 -1.27 -16.90 7.55
CA ASN A 17 -0.43 -16.17 8.52
C ASN A 17 0.44 -15.20 7.73
N ILE A 18 0.03 -13.93 7.72
CA ILE A 18 0.71 -12.87 6.98
C ILE A 18 1.64 -12.14 7.94
N LYS A 19 2.92 -12.03 7.57
CA LYS A 19 3.88 -11.18 8.28
C LYS A 19 3.95 -9.82 7.60
N TYR A 20 3.70 -8.76 8.35
CA TYR A 20 3.78 -7.39 7.84
C TYR A 20 4.25 -6.44 8.95
N ALA A 21 5.24 -5.59 8.64
CA ALA A 21 5.82 -4.62 9.58
C ALA A 21 6.22 -5.18 10.96
N GLY A 22 6.64 -6.45 11.03
CA GLY A 22 6.97 -7.13 12.30
C GLY A 22 5.78 -7.77 13.03
N TYR A 23 4.56 -7.51 12.57
CA TYR A 23 3.33 -8.12 13.07
C TYR A 23 2.98 -9.38 12.29
N ILE A 24 2.25 -10.28 12.94
CA ILE A 24 1.63 -11.47 12.36
C ILE A 24 0.12 -11.29 12.37
N ILE A 25 -0.47 -11.31 11.18
CA ILE A 25 -1.91 -11.28 10.94
C ILE A 25 -2.34 -12.72 10.64
N GLY A 26 -3.00 -13.35 11.61
CA GLY A 26 -3.52 -14.71 11.52
C GLY A 26 -5.01 -14.69 11.14
N GLY A 27 -5.41 -15.57 10.24
CA GLY A 27 -6.76 -15.55 9.67
C GLY A 27 -7.09 -16.73 8.79
N TYR A 28 -8.23 -16.63 8.12
CA TYR A 28 -8.65 -17.54 7.06
C TYR A 28 -8.76 -16.78 5.76
N LEU A 29 -8.49 -17.45 4.65
CA LEU A 29 -8.76 -16.85 3.36
C LEU A 29 -10.27 -16.80 3.13
N SER A 30 -10.72 -15.76 2.44
CA SER A 30 -12.05 -15.74 1.86
C SER A 30 -12.00 -15.04 0.53
N THR A 31 -12.89 -15.44 -0.37
CA THR A 31 -12.99 -14.86 -1.69
C THR A 31 -14.35 -14.21 -1.82
N ASP A 32 -14.40 -12.94 -2.17
CA ASP A 32 -15.67 -12.21 -2.37
C ASP A 32 -15.51 -11.10 -3.42
N VAL A 33 -16.57 -10.33 -3.63
CA VAL A 33 -16.55 -9.05 -4.33
C VAL A 33 -16.05 -7.98 -3.36
N VAL A 34 -14.99 -7.28 -3.75
CA VAL A 34 -14.46 -6.13 -3.03
C VAL A 34 -14.79 -4.86 -3.81
N ASN A 35 -15.55 -3.95 -3.19
CA ASN A 35 -15.83 -2.64 -3.77
C ASN A 35 -14.80 -1.62 -3.28
N VAL A 36 -14.08 -0.99 -4.22
CA VAL A 36 -13.14 0.11 -3.92
C VAL A 36 -13.40 1.24 -4.90
N GLY A 37 -13.77 2.42 -4.40
CA GLY A 37 -14.01 3.59 -5.24
C GLY A 37 -15.09 3.36 -6.31
N ASN A 38 -16.17 2.64 -5.96
CA ASN A 38 -17.25 2.20 -6.87
C ASN A 38 -16.84 1.15 -7.92
N LEU A 39 -15.62 0.59 -7.84
CA LEU A 39 -15.19 -0.52 -8.68
C LEU A 39 -15.42 -1.85 -7.96
N ASN A 40 -16.24 -2.72 -8.55
CA ASN A 40 -16.51 -4.05 -8.02
C ASN A 40 -15.47 -5.06 -8.53
N VAL A 41 -14.46 -5.33 -7.71
CA VAL A 41 -13.43 -6.34 -7.99
C VAL A 41 -13.98 -7.71 -7.59
N LYS A 42 -14.29 -8.54 -8.58
CA LYS A 42 -14.88 -9.86 -8.34
C LYS A 42 -13.82 -10.89 -8.01
N ASN A 43 -14.19 -11.92 -7.26
CA ASN A 43 -13.34 -13.07 -6.94
C ASN A 43 -11.99 -12.66 -6.30
N HIS A 44 -11.97 -11.58 -5.52
CA HIS A 44 -10.77 -11.15 -4.83
C HIS A 44 -10.61 -11.96 -3.55
N THR A 45 -9.43 -12.55 -3.37
CA THR A 45 -9.12 -13.34 -2.17
C THR A 45 -8.37 -12.48 -1.16
N PHE A 46 -8.93 -12.35 0.04
CA PHE A 46 -8.35 -11.62 1.15
C PHE A 46 -8.31 -12.48 2.41
N THR A 47 -7.68 -11.98 3.47
CA THR A 47 -7.61 -12.66 4.76
C THR A 47 -8.63 -12.06 5.72
N GLU A 48 -9.55 -12.88 6.21
CA GLU A 48 -10.35 -12.60 7.39
C GLU A 48 -9.45 -12.73 8.62
N ALA A 49 -8.98 -11.59 9.13
CA ALA A 49 -8.14 -11.56 10.32
C ALA A 49 -8.96 -11.99 11.55
N VAL A 50 -8.49 -13.04 12.23
CA VAL A 50 -9.05 -13.53 13.50
C VAL A 50 -8.09 -13.32 14.67
N TYR A 51 -6.81 -13.06 14.37
CA TYR A 51 -5.78 -12.82 15.35
C TYR A 51 -4.73 -11.84 14.82
N LEU A 52 -4.25 -10.95 15.69
CA LEU A 52 -3.10 -10.08 15.46
C LEU A 52 -2.08 -10.34 16.58
N SER A 53 -0.81 -10.53 16.21
CA SER A 53 0.26 -10.63 17.23
C SER A 53 0.47 -9.30 17.94
N HIS A 54 0.68 -9.35 19.27
CA HIS A 54 1.10 -8.29 20.20
C HIS A 54 1.12 -6.83 19.67
N GLY A 55 0.35 -5.95 20.33
CA GLY A 55 0.21 -4.53 20.00
C GLY A 55 -0.85 -4.30 18.92
N HIS A 56 -1.49 -3.12 18.90
CA HIS A 56 -2.32 -2.79 17.75
C HIS A 56 -1.37 -2.32 16.65
N ILE A 57 -1.38 -3.02 15.51
CA ILE A 57 -0.68 -2.57 14.29
C ILE A 57 -1.04 -1.12 13.92
N PHE A 58 -2.18 -0.64 14.41
CA PHE A 58 -2.68 0.71 14.21
C PHE A 58 -2.32 1.71 15.31
N ASP A 59 -1.61 1.31 16.37
CA ASP A 59 -1.18 2.23 17.45
C ASP A 59 -0.35 3.41 16.91
N ALA A 60 0.38 3.19 15.80
CA ALA A 60 1.13 4.23 15.10
C ALA A 60 0.25 5.31 14.43
N PHE A 61 -1.05 5.07 14.28
CA PHE A 61 -2.02 5.97 13.64
C PHE A 61 -2.89 6.73 14.67
N GLY A 62 -2.56 6.64 15.96
CA GLY A 62 -3.23 7.38 17.03
C GLY A 62 -4.69 6.99 17.18
N ASP A 63 -5.58 7.98 17.27
CA ASP A 63 -7.02 7.79 17.48
C ASP A 63 -7.79 7.45 16.19
N GLN A 64 -7.10 7.20 15.08
CA GLN A 64 -7.77 6.82 13.83
C GLN A 64 -8.26 5.36 13.89
N GLU A 65 -9.56 5.17 13.71
CA GLU A 65 -10.15 3.84 13.56
C GLU A 65 -9.84 3.28 12.16
N LEU A 66 -8.90 2.34 12.11
CA LEU A 66 -8.57 1.58 10.91
C LEU A 66 -9.00 0.13 11.10
N ASP A 67 -9.87 -0.35 10.21
CA ASP A 67 -10.40 -1.72 10.28
C ASP A 67 -9.46 -2.77 9.66
N GLY A 68 -8.52 -2.35 8.81
CA GLY A 68 -7.71 -3.28 8.04
C GLY A 68 -6.69 -2.61 7.12
N LEU A 69 -6.02 -3.45 6.32
CA LEU A 69 -4.98 -3.05 5.37
C LEU A 69 -5.32 -3.56 3.97
N VAL A 70 -5.12 -2.70 2.96
CA VAL A 70 -5.28 -3.05 1.55
C VAL A 70 -3.90 -3.02 0.88
N GLY A 71 -3.40 -4.19 0.50
CA GLY A 71 -2.15 -4.30 -0.25
C GLY A 71 -2.34 -3.85 -1.70
N LEU A 72 -1.64 -2.79 -2.10
CA LEU A 72 -1.75 -2.18 -3.45
C LEU A 72 -0.61 -2.58 -4.39
N LEU A 73 0.48 -3.12 -3.85
CA LEU A 73 1.64 -3.51 -4.66
C LEU A 73 1.45 -4.90 -5.24
N SER A 74 1.83 -5.04 -6.51
CA SER A 74 1.84 -6.31 -7.23
C SER A 74 2.80 -7.29 -6.58
N SER A 75 2.30 -8.02 -5.59
CA SER A 75 2.99 -9.10 -4.92
C SER A 75 2.07 -10.31 -4.83
N LYS A 76 2.55 -11.45 -5.33
CA LYS A 76 1.90 -12.74 -5.14
C LYS A 76 2.19 -13.19 -3.71
N LEU A 77 1.29 -12.86 -2.79
CA LEU A 77 1.39 -13.31 -1.40
C LEU A 77 0.88 -14.74 -1.25
N TYR A 78 1.37 -15.41 -0.22
CA TYR A 78 0.91 -16.74 0.18
C TYR A 78 0.92 -17.76 -0.98
N TYR A 79 2.11 -17.99 -1.55
CA TYR A 79 2.33 -18.89 -2.70
C TYR A 79 1.51 -18.52 -3.95
N GLY A 80 1.14 -17.24 -4.10
CA GLY A 80 0.38 -16.72 -5.23
C GLY A 80 -1.13 -16.95 -5.14
N ARG A 81 -1.66 -17.29 -3.95
CA ARG A 81 -3.10 -17.36 -3.71
C ARG A 81 -3.74 -16.00 -3.46
N ILE A 82 -2.96 -15.02 -3.02
CA ILE A 82 -3.42 -13.65 -2.81
C ILE A 82 -2.69 -12.75 -3.82
N THR A 83 -3.48 -12.03 -4.60
CA THR A 83 -3.07 -10.96 -5.52
C THR A 83 -3.44 -9.60 -4.92
N SER A 84 -2.84 -8.52 -5.40
CA SER A 84 -3.29 -7.19 -4.97
C SER A 84 -4.66 -6.87 -5.58
N VAL A 85 -5.45 -6.05 -4.88
CA VAL A 85 -6.74 -5.57 -5.41
C VAL A 85 -6.53 -4.88 -6.77
N PHE A 86 -5.43 -4.15 -6.92
CA PHE A 86 -5.13 -3.43 -8.15
C PHE A 86 -4.79 -4.37 -9.33
N ASP A 87 -4.06 -5.45 -9.08
CA ASP A 87 -3.81 -6.47 -10.11
C ASP A 87 -5.13 -7.11 -10.59
N ASP A 88 -6.05 -7.35 -9.67
CA ASP A 88 -7.36 -7.90 -10.00
C ASP A 88 -8.23 -6.89 -10.77
N MET A 89 -8.16 -5.61 -10.43
CA MET A 89 -8.78 -4.53 -11.23
C MET A 89 -8.25 -4.50 -12.65
N ILE A 90 -6.92 -4.56 -12.81
CA ILE A 90 -6.25 -4.59 -14.11
C ILE A 90 -6.70 -5.82 -14.92
N LYS A 91 -6.64 -7.01 -14.31
CA LYS A 91 -7.01 -8.27 -14.96
C LYS A 91 -8.47 -8.30 -15.40
N GLN A 92 -9.34 -7.64 -14.65
CA GLN A 92 -10.78 -7.54 -14.94
C GLN A 92 -11.13 -6.37 -15.88
N GLY A 93 -10.16 -5.55 -16.29
CA GLY A 93 -10.39 -4.40 -17.17
C GLY A 93 -11.19 -3.28 -16.52
N LEU A 94 -11.11 -3.15 -15.18
CA LEU A 94 -11.86 -2.14 -14.42
C LEU A 94 -11.19 -0.75 -14.43
N VAL A 95 -9.96 -0.66 -14.93
CA VAL A 95 -9.15 0.57 -14.96
C VAL A 95 -8.62 0.83 -16.37
N SER A 96 -8.53 2.10 -16.74
CA SER A 96 -8.07 2.55 -18.06
C SER A 96 -6.58 2.35 -18.31
N SER A 97 -5.77 2.34 -17.25
CA SER A 97 -4.33 2.15 -17.34
C SER A 97 -3.79 1.44 -16.10
N HIS A 98 -2.58 0.89 -16.19
CA HIS A 98 -1.91 0.23 -15.06
C HIS A 98 -1.13 1.26 -14.23
N ILE A 99 -1.79 2.36 -13.88
CA ILE A 99 -1.23 3.47 -13.09
C ILE A 99 -2.04 3.59 -11.80
N LEU A 100 -1.32 3.68 -10.69
CA LEU A 100 -1.86 4.00 -9.37
C LEU A 100 -1.22 5.32 -8.93
N SER A 101 -2.00 6.27 -8.43
CA SER A 101 -1.45 7.53 -7.93
C SER A 101 -2.11 7.98 -6.63
N PHE A 102 -1.36 8.77 -5.87
CA PHE A 102 -1.75 9.27 -4.55
C PHE A 102 -1.61 10.79 -4.55
N TYR A 103 -2.62 11.46 -4.02
CA TYR A 103 -2.51 12.82 -3.51
C TYR A 103 -2.74 12.77 -2.00
N LEU A 104 -1.79 13.27 -1.22
CA LEU A 104 -1.88 13.32 0.24
C LEU A 104 -1.83 14.78 0.67
N ASN A 105 -2.93 15.28 1.22
CA ASN A 105 -3.01 16.66 1.68
C ASN A 105 -2.24 16.82 2.99
N ARG A 106 -1.32 17.79 3.02
CA ARG A 106 -0.50 18.08 4.20
C ARG A 106 -1.16 19.08 5.15
N ASN A 107 -2.25 19.73 4.73
CA ASN A 107 -3.05 20.58 5.60
C ASN A 107 -3.98 19.71 6.47
N THR A 108 -3.63 19.57 7.74
CA THR A 108 -4.37 18.75 8.72
C THR A 108 -5.75 19.33 9.08
N SER A 109 -6.04 20.58 8.72
CA SER A 109 -7.34 21.22 8.95
C SER A 109 -8.26 21.18 7.73
N ALA A 110 -7.83 20.60 6.61
CA ALA A 110 -8.64 20.51 5.39
C ALA A 110 -9.59 19.30 5.43
N ASP A 111 -10.80 19.47 4.89
CA ASP A 111 -11.79 18.39 4.80
C ASP A 111 -11.31 17.23 3.91
N LEU A 112 -10.58 17.55 2.83
CA LEU A 112 -10.00 16.54 1.94
C LEU A 112 -8.61 16.16 2.41
N GLY A 113 -8.48 15.00 3.08
CA GLY A 113 -7.19 14.44 3.52
C GLY A 113 -6.31 13.91 2.37
N GLY A 114 -6.92 13.47 1.27
CA GLY A 114 -6.18 12.95 0.12
C GLY A 114 -7.06 12.22 -0.89
N LYS A 115 -6.45 11.67 -1.94
CA LYS A 115 -7.06 10.83 -2.96
C LYS A 115 -6.15 9.68 -3.33
N LEU A 116 -6.74 8.49 -3.46
CA LEU A 116 -6.17 7.35 -4.16
C LEU A 116 -6.86 7.22 -5.51
N ILE A 117 -6.09 7.16 -6.59
CA ILE A 117 -6.61 7.12 -7.96
C ILE A 117 -6.12 5.85 -8.64
N PHE A 118 -7.06 5.04 -9.10
CA PHE A 118 -6.81 3.86 -9.92
C PHE A 118 -6.97 4.21 -11.39
N GLY A 119 -5.99 3.87 -12.22
CA GLY A 119 -6.07 4.04 -13.68
C GLY A 119 -5.53 5.36 -14.24
N GLY A 120 -4.89 6.20 -13.42
CA GLY A 120 -4.30 7.46 -13.88
C GLY A 120 -3.83 8.37 -12.75
N SER A 121 -3.76 9.67 -13.04
CA SER A 121 -3.50 10.78 -12.12
C SER A 121 -4.52 11.90 -12.36
N ASP A 122 -4.66 12.80 -11.40
CA ASP A 122 -5.54 13.96 -11.50
C ASP A 122 -4.68 15.24 -11.56
N PRO A 123 -4.62 15.92 -12.74
CA PRO A 123 -3.84 17.14 -12.93
C PRO A 123 -4.22 18.31 -12.02
N ALA A 124 -5.36 18.25 -11.34
CA ALA A 124 -5.72 19.25 -10.34
C ALA A 124 -4.83 19.23 -9.08
N TYR A 125 -4.04 18.16 -8.89
CA TYR A 125 -3.27 17.92 -7.66
C TYR A 125 -1.74 17.88 -7.84
N TYR A 126 -1.24 18.31 -9.01
CA TYR A 126 0.21 18.50 -9.22
C TYR A 126 0.47 19.63 -10.21
N GLU A 127 1.66 20.21 -10.14
CA GLU A 127 2.12 21.24 -11.07
C GLU A 127 3.23 20.69 -11.96
N GLY A 128 3.25 21.12 -13.22
CA GLY A 128 4.25 20.68 -14.20
C GLY A 128 4.08 19.21 -14.62
N ASP A 129 5.17 18.64 -15.15
CA ASP A 129 5.19 17.29 -15.69
C ASP A 129 5.70 16.26 -14.67
N LEU A 130 5.18 15.03 -14.76
CA LEU A 130 5.65 13.92 -13.94
C LEU A 130 7.03 13.45 -14.43
N THR A 131 7.97 13.31 -13.49
CA THR A 131 9.27 12.68 -13.75
C THR A 131 9.21 11.20 -13.41
N TYR A 132 9.58 10.34 -14.36
CA TYR A 132 9.56 8.89 -14.18
C TYR A 132 10.96 8.35 -13.90
N ILE A 133 11.09 7.57 -12.84
CA ILE A 133 12.32 6.89 -12.45
C ILE A 133 12.09 5.38 -12.58
N PRO A 134 13.01 4.62 -13.20
CA PRO A 134 12.86 3.17 -13.34
C PRO A 134 12.89 2.46 -11.98
N VAL A 135 11.97 1.51 -11.80
CA VAL A 135 11.91 0.66 -10.62
C VAL A 135 13.06 -0.36 -10.64
N THR A 136 13.85 -0.42 -9.58
CA THR A 136 14.95 -1.38 -9.40
C THR A 136 14.48 -2.69 -8.77
N ASN A 137 13.48 -2.65 -7.89
CA ASN A 137 12.82 -3.82 -7.31
C ASN A 137 11.30 -3.61 -7.22
N LYS A 138 10.55 -4.44 -7.97
CA LYS A 138 9.08 -4.34 -8.08
C LYS A 138 8.33 -4.78 -6.83
N LYS A 139 8.95 -5.53 -5.92
CA LYS A 139 8.29 -5.96 -4.68
C LYS A 139 8.03 -4.79 -3.72
N ASP A 140 8.91 -3.79 -3.75
CA ASP A 140 8.97 -2.74 -2.72
C ASP A 140 8.85 -1.32 -3.32
N LEU A 141 8.37 -1.17 -4.56
CA LEU A 141 8.44 0.10 -5.33
C LEU A 141 9.79 0.83 -5.16
N GLN A 142 10.87 0.06 -5.30
CA GLN A 142 12.21 0.55 -5.04
C GLN A 142 12.80 1.24 -6.26
N PHE A 143 13.59 2.28 -6.05
CA PHE A 143 14.28 3.04 -7.07
C PHE A 143 15.65 3.54 -6.55
N THR A 144 16.50 3.99 -7.48
CA THR A 144 17.82 4.56 -7.16
C THR A 144 17.70 6.05 -6.88
N ILE A 145 18.36 6.51 -5.81
CA ILE A 145 18.65 7.93 -5.55
C ILE A 145 20.14 8.14 -5.76
N ASP A 146 20.50 9.15 -6.56
CA ASP A 146 21.91 9.44 -6.86
C ASP A 146 22.64 10.09 -5.69
N SER A 147 22.01 11.07 -5.05
CA SER A 147 22.46 11.70 -3.80
C SER A 147 21.30 12.41 -3.11
N ILE A 148 21.44 12.68 -1.81
CA ILE A 148 20.49 13.47 -1.03
C ILE A 148 21.26 14.65 -0.45
N GLN A 149 20.82 15.87 -0.73
CA GLN A 149 21.43 17.08 -0.18
C GLN A 149 20.50 17.72 0.86
N ILE A 150 21.04 17.96 2.05
CA ILE A 150 20.36 18.66 3.14
C ILE A 150 21.28 19.80 3.59
N ASN A 151 20.96 21.03 3.20
CA ASN A 151 21.87 22.17 3.35
C ASN A 151 23.26 21.86 2.74
N ASP A 152 24.31 21.87 3.55
CA ASP A 152 25.69 21.55 3.15
C ASP A 152 26.05 20.06 3.31
N LEU A 153 25.14 19.25 3.87
CA LEU A 153 25.34 17.81 4.06
C LEU A 153 24.92 17.05 2.79
N ILE A 154 25.82 16.22 2.28
CA ILE A 154 25.53 15.29 1.19
C ILE A 154 25.49 13.87 1.75
N LEU A 155 24.35 13.22 1.60
CA LEU A 155 24.13 11.82 1.90
C LEU A 155 23.99 11.03 0.59
N CYS A 156 24.16 9.72 0.66
CA CYS A 156 24.07 8.83 -0.51
C CYS A 156 25.01 9.21 -1.67
N GLU A 157 26.21 9.76 -1.43
CA GLU A 157 27.15 10.21 -2.51
C GLU A 157 27.49 9.15 -3.56
N ARG A 158 27.36 7.86 -3.22
CA ARG A 158 27.61 6.73 -4.13
C ARG A 158 26.33 6.07 -4.62
N SER A 159 25.24 6.83 -4.67
CA SER A 159 23.86 6.36 -4.81
C SER A 159 23.39 5.49 -3.64
N CYS A 160 22.08 5.47 -3.42
CA CYS A 160 21.42 4.57 -2.49
C CYS A 160 20.09 4.08 -3.09
N GLN A 161 19.46 3.14 -2.41
CA GLN A 161 18.15 2.63 -2.78
C GLN A 161 17.10 3.24 -1.86
N ALA A 162 15.98 3.64 -2.44
CA ALA A 162 14.81 4.12 -1.71
C ALA A 162 13.56 3.37 -2.18
N ALA A 163 12.55 3.32 -1.32
CA ALA A 163 11.26 2.69 -1.59
C ALA A 163 10.15 3.69 -1.27
N ILE A 164 9.08 3.67 -2.07
CA ILE A 164 7.88 4.45 -1.79
C ILE A 164 6.91 3.57 -1.00
N ASP A 165 6.67 3.93 0.25
CA ASP A 165 5.68 3.28 1.11
C ASP A 165 4.64 4.30 1.60
N PRO A 166 3.45 4.37 0.98
CA PRO A 166 2.38 5.28 1.39
C PRO A 166 1.81 5.02 2.80
N SER A 167 2.15 3.87 3.42
CA SER A 167 1.71 3.54 4.77
C SER A 167 2.59 4.15 5.87
N LEU A 168 3.78 4.67 5.52
CA LEU A 168 4.69 5.31 6.46
C LEU A 168 4.47 6.82 6.50
N TRP A 169 4.38 7.36 7.71
CA TRP A 169 4.19 8.79 7.95
C TRP A 169 5.50 9.59 7.99
N GLN A 170 6.65 8.91 8.11
CA GLN A 170 7.99 9.51 8.14
C GLN A 170 8.83 9.09 6.94
N ILE A 171 9.76 9.97 6.55
CA ILE A 171 10.93 9.58 5.76
C ILE A 171 11.89 8.87 6.69
N THR A 172 12.26 7.64 6.35
CA THR A 172 13.20 6.81 7.13
C THR A 172 14.45 6.50 6.32
N GLY A 173 15.53 6.15 7.01
CA GLY A 173 16.84 5.96 6.41
C GLY A 173 17.83 5.33 7.38
N PRO A 174 19.07 5.06 6.93
CA PRO A 174 20.09 4.44 7.77
C PRO A 174 20.39 5.28 9.02
N ARG A 175 20.47 4.63 10.17
CA ARG A 175 20.69 5.30 11.47
C ARG A 175 21.92 6.22 11.47
N PHE A 176 23.01 5.79 10.83
CA PHE A 176 24.24 6.58 10.77
C PHE A 176 24.06 7.84 9.94
N ASP A 177 23.38 7.76 8.79
CA ASP A 177 23.13 8.92 7.93
C ASP A 177 22.18 9.92 8.62
N ILE A 178 21.12 9.42 9.27
CA ILE A 178 20.15 10.28 9.99
C ILE A 178 20.78 10.96 11.19
N ALA A 179 21.73 10.32 11.89
CA ALA A 179 22.39 10.92 13.05
C ALA A 179 23.24 12.16 12.70
N HIS A 180 23.47 12.43 11.41
CA HIS A 180 24.20 13.59 10.91
C HIS A 180 23.31 14.73 10.42
N ILE A 181 21.98 14.53 10.38
CA ILE A 181 20.97 15.54 10.04
C ILE A 181 20.53 16.27 11.33
#